data_AF-Q8I523-F1
#
_entry.id   AF-Q8I523-F1
#
_cell.length_a   1.000
_cell.length_b   1.000
_cell.length_c   1.000
_cell.angle_alpha   90.00
_cell.angle_beta   90.00
_cell.angle_gamma   90.00
#
_symmetry.space_group_name_H-M   'P 1'
#
loop_
_entity.id
_entity.type
_entity.pdbx_description
1 polymer ?
#
loop_
_entity_poly.entity_id
_entity_poly.type
_entity_poly.pdbx_seq_one_letter_code
_entity_poly.pdbx_strand_id
1 'polypeptide(L)'
;MLKFNCIPYKNIGTFHDALKQHNIKFEKRNNFIFFHAFSSLRKYKSQHSEKNNILNKLFFFKKEYKSYFHKLSNNLFLSSKRKNEVIFHKMDKTNKNVQMIKHNIITSQRRENGMEQYTAIDGKTKVNNNNNNDNSNNNNDNSNNNKNNNNDMKANIHHDMDKVKNNMIDLELSELWTKKSLIVNFQNNICEIILNRPEKLNAINKDMINALLNIIKSLDNDERCFMVIIRSTNSNCFSSGSDVKYVVENKEQGIQHLKQLYLYINYISQMKKNLLCIWNGYVMGGGLGISIYSKYKVINKNAIFAMPENKIGFFPDIGCCYFFRKYFGRNIGLHLGLTSLRLNEVDLINFNVCNNYIENVDTFMDNLNNIKATNQEDFNKKLNNLLTNKYVSKMSYNKSNNPVLTDELINNINTYYSSANTLEDLITKLKKDNNDFCKKLLSDIYSNCYFSCMFWFSYYLYNYEKSLEEVLNNDFKITQYFLFHKNSFERGVTEVLVKKNKNFQWSKDEETNNADFEDIDDILMNKNLLSIKEEFTNMSE
;
A
#
# COMPACT_ATOMS: atom_id res chain seq x y z
N MET A 1 30.17 -3.56 0.59
CA MET A 1 29.71 -2.39 -0.18
C MET A 1 28.93 -1.49 0.77
N LEU A 2 29.52 -0.41 1.29
CA LEU A 2 28.89 0.47 2.28
C LEU A 2 27.80 1.32 1.61
N LYS A 3 26.52 1.05 1.92
CA LYS A 3 25.41 1.94 1.56
C LYS A 3 25.28 3.02 2.62
N PHE A 4 25.69 4.23 2.28
CA PHE A 4 25.42 5.44 3.05
C PHE A 4 23.93 5.77 2.97
N ASN A 5 23.24 5.84 4.12
CA ASN A 5 21.91 6.44 4.20
C ASN A 5 22.05 7.93 4.52
N CYS A 6 21.60 8.79 3.59
CA CYS A 6 21.54 10.24 3.78
C CYS A 6 20.38 10.58 4.75
N ILE A 7 20.68 11.33 5.81
CA ILE A 7 19.70 11.89 6.76
C ILE A 7 19.30 13.31 6.29
N PRO A 8 18.02 13.71 6.29
CA PRO A 8 17.61 15.07 5.96
C PRO A 8 18.16 16.12 6.93
N TYR A 9 18.60 17.26 6.39
CA TYR A 9 19.36 18.35 7.06
C TYR A 9 18.61 19.11 8.20
N LYS A 10 17.42 18.66 8.63
CA LYS A 10 16.61 19.30 9.67
C LYS A 10 16.74 18.69 11.09
N ASN A 11 17.53 17.63 11.27
CA ASN A 11 17.76 16.97 12.58
C ASN A 11 19.19 17.14 13.15
N ILE A 12 19.93 18.18 12.73
CA ILE A 12 21.37 18.35 13.05
C ILE A 12 21.63 18.85 14.48
N GLY A 13 20.62 19.39 15.19
CA GLY A 13 20.80 19.93 16.55
C GLY A 13 21.16 18.86 17.58
N THR A 14 20.46 17.72 17.59
CA THR A 14 20.68 16.63 18.54
C THR A 14 21.85 15.72 18.16
N PHE A 15 22.20 15.65 16.87
CA PHE A 15 23.36 14.91 16.38
C PHE A 15 24.68 15.60 16.74
N HIS A 16 24.68 16.94 16.85
CA HIS A 16 25.88 17.72 17.19
C HIS A 16 26.34 17.52 18.64
N ASP A 17 25.41 17.29 19.57
CA ASP A 17 25.72 17.10 20.99
C ASP A 17 26.16 15.66 21.31
N ALA A 18 25.61 14.66 20.61
CA ALA A 18 26.05 13.27 20.72
C ALA A 18 27.47 13.06 20.15
N LEU A 19 27.86 13.82 19.13
CA LEU A 19 29.18 13.69 18.49
C LEU A 19 30.31 14.42 19.22
N LYS A 20 30.01 15.43 20.05
CA LYS A 20 31.01 16.08 20.92
C LYS A 20 31.59 15.13 21.97
N GLN A 21 30.87 14.06 22.33
CA GLN A 21 31.37 13.02 23.25
C GLN A 21 32.45 12.11 22.63
N HIS A 22 32.67 12.16 21.30
CA HIS A 22 33.54 11.21 20.59
C HIS A 22 34.79 11.81 19.89
N ASN A 23 35.21 13.04 20.21
CA ASN A 23 36.49 13.61 19.74
C ASN A 23 36.68 13.63 18.20
N ILE A 24 35.61 13.84 17.43
CA ILE A 24 35.67 13.89 15.95
C ILE A 24 35.84 15.35 15.48
N LYS A 25 36.90 15.64 14.71
CA LYS A 25 37.13 16.95 14.05
C LYS A 25 36.41 17.00 12.69
N PHE A 26 35.89 18.18 12.32
CA PHE A 26 35.12 18.40 11.07
C PHE A 26 35.73 19.50 10.20
N GLU A 27 35.60 19.37 8.88
CA GLU A 27 35.90 20.40 7.88
C GLU A 27 34.64 20.66 7.03
N LYS A 28 34.28 21.94 6.83
CA LYS A 28 33.02 22.36 6.20
C LYS A 28 33.28 22.77 4.75
N ARG A 29 32.69 22.05 3.78
CA ARG A 29 32.68 22.46 2.36
C ARG A 29 31.31 22.21 1.72
N ASN A 30 30.72 23.26 1.13
CA ASN A 30 29.58 23.25 0.22
C ASN A 30 28.46 22.23 0.55
N ASN A 31 27.61 22.55 1.53
CA ASN A 31 26.34 21.85 1.83
C ASN A 31 26.39 20.34 2.13
N PHE A 32 27.57 19.73 2.31
CA PHE A 32 27.71 18.32 2.67
C PHE A 32 28.66 18.14 3.85
N ILE A 33 28.28 17.26 4.80
CA ILE A 33 29.17 16.71 5.82
C ILE A 33 29.69 15.38 5.28
N PHE A 34 30.98 15.30 5.01
CA PHE A 34 31.64 14.07 4.57
C PHE A 34 32.13 13.28 5.79
N PHE A 35 31.73 12.01 5.89
CA PHE A 35 32.30 11.07 6.85
C PHE A 35 33.57 10.45 6.26
N HIS A 36 34.75 10.85 6.75
CA HIS A 36 35.98 10.09 6.54
C HIS A 36 36.21 9.15 7.74
N ALA A 37 35.73 7.91 7.65
CA ALA A 37 36.26 6.85 8.50
C ALA A 37 37.61 6.41 7.92
N PHE A 38 38.69 6.91 8.51
CA PHE A 38 40.05 6.55 8.13
C PHE A 38 40.30 5.05 8.35
N SER A 39 40.97 4.47 7.37
CA SER A 39 41.48 3.11 7.29
C SER A 39 42.17 2.61 8.56
N SER A 40 41.82 1.40 9.01
CA SER A 40 42.69 0.53 9.80
C SER A 40 42.40 -0.95 9.48
N LEU A 41 42.43 -1.30 8.19
CA LEU A 41 42.50 -2.69 7.72
C LEU A 41 43.97 -3.07 7.54
N ARG A 42 44.62 -3.50 8.62
CA ARG A 42 45.89 -4.24 8.57
C ARG A 42 46.05 -5.06 9.86
N LYS A 43 46.26 -6.37 9.67
CA LYS A 43 46.60 -7.44 10.65
C LYS A 43 45.40 -8.15 11.31
N TYR A 44 44.94 -9.24 10.70
CA TYR A 44 45.31 -10.59 11.17
C TYR A 44 44.90 -11.63 10.12
N LYS A 45 45.93 -12.16 9.43
CA LYS A 45 45.89 -13.37 8.60
C LYS A 45 46.14 -14.55 9.53
N SER A 46 45.54 -15.70 9.19
CA SER A 46 45.76 -17.05 9.73
C SER A 46 45.44 -17.30 11.21
N GLN A 47 44.34 -18.01 11.47
CA GLN A 47 44.35 -19.33 12.14
C GLN A 47 42.90 -19.86 12.27
N HIS A 48 42.77 -21.19 12.12
CA HIS A 48 41.58 -22.04 12.29
C HIS A 48 40.76 -22.42 11.04
N SER A 49 41.35 -23.32 10.28
CA SER A 49 40.72 -24.57 9.83
C SER A 49 40.22 -25.39 11.04
N GLU A 50 38.96 -25.83 11.02
CA GLU A 50 38.51 -27.21 11.34
C GLU A 50 36.97 -27.31 11.50
N LYS A 51 36.42 -28.47 11.10
CA LYS A 51 35.01 -28.95 11.14
C LYS A 51 34.15 -28.46 9.97
N ASN A 52 34.02 -29.18 8.85
CA ASN A 52 33.66 -30.59 8.60
C ASN A 52 32.39 -31.08 9.30
N ASN A 53 31.42 -31.47 8.45
CA ASN A 53 30.27 -32.38 8.65
C ASN A 53 29.07 -31.93 9.48
N ILE A 54 28.04 -31.35 8.83
CA ILE A 54 26.62 -31.73 9.05
C ILE A 54 25.86 -31.63 7.70
N LEU A 55 26.06 -32.63 6.86
CA LEU A 55 25.08 -33.11 5.87
C LEU A 55 24.53 -34.42 6.47
N ASN A 56 23.20 -34.59 6.47
CA ASN A 56 22.42 -35.74 6.99
C ASN A 56 22.13 -35.77 8.51
N LYS A 57 20.97 -35.22 8.89
CA LYS A 57 20.17 -35.48 10.11
C LYS A 57 18.91 -34.61 9.97
N LEU A 58 17.65 -35.04 9.94
CA LEU A 58 17.00 -36.31 10.22
C LEU A 58 15.77 -36.44 9.30
N PHE A 59 15.66 -37.58 8.62
CA PHE A 59 14.38 -38.24 8.41
C PHE A 59 13.82 -38.61 9.80
N PHE A 60 12.57 -38.26 10.13
CA PHE A 60 11.62 -38.99 11.00
C PHE A 60 10.51 -38.05 11.47
N PHE A 61 9.38 -37.99 10.76
CA PHE A 61 8.02 -37.92 11.33
C PHE A 61 7.03 -38.31 10.23
N LYS A 62 6.53 -39.55 10.31
CA LYS A 62 5.54 -40.17 9.43
C LYS A 62 4.57 -40.93 10.34
N LYS A 63 3.25 -40.78 10.10
CA LYS A 63 2.07 -41.10 10.95
C LYS A 63 1.71 -39.89 11.83
N GLU A 64 0.53 -39.27 11.79
CA GLU A 64 -0.82 -39.68 11.41
C GLU A 64 -1.54 -38.46 10.83
N TYR A 65 -2.18 -38.56 9.67
CA TYR A 65 -3.35 -37.75 9.22
C TYR A 65 -3.74 -38.26 7.82
N LYS A 66 -4.17 -39.52 7.76
CA LYS A 66 -4.88 -40.11 6.61
C LYS A 66 -6.37 -40.09 6.94
N SER A 67 -7.13 -39.13 6.39
CA SER A 67 -8.59 -39.34 6.18
C SER A 67 -9.31 -38.29 5.30
N TYR A 68 -8.80 -37.08 5.02
CA TYR A 68 -9.65 -36.04 4.39
C TYR A 68 -9.25 -35.51 3.01
N PHE A 69 -8.14 -35.97 2.40
CA PHE A 69 -7.68 -35.39 1.12
C PHE A 69 -7.77 -36.30 -0.12
N HIS A 70 -8.42 -37.46 -0.03
CA HIS A 70 -8.46 -38.43 -1.13
C HIS A 70 -9.50 -38.16 -2.24
N LYS A 71 -10.03 -36.93 -2.36
CA LYS A 71 -10.96 -36.55 -3.45
C LYS A 71 -10.52 -35.35 -4.30
N LEU A 72 -9.29 -34.84 -4.13
CA LEU A 72 -8.77 -33.69 -4.89
C LEU A 72 -7.42 -33.92 -5.59
N SER A 73 -6.85 -35.13 -5.51
CA SER A 73 -5.48 -35.42 -5.96
C SER A 73 -5.33 -35.94 -7.41
N ASN A 74 -6.36 -35.86 -8.27
CA ASN A 74 -6.26 -36.33 -9.67
C ASN A 74 -6.29 -35.24 -10.75
N ASN A 75 -6.26 -33.94 -10.41
CA ASN A 75 -6.38 -32.84 -11.40
C ASN A 75 -5.25 -31.80 -11.40
N LEU A 76 -4.13 -32.05 -10.70
CA LEU A 76 -3.06 -31.07 -10.50
C LEU A 76 -1.68 -31.63 -10.87
N PHE A 77 -1.55 -32.15 -12.09
CA PHE A 77 -0.29 -32.29 -12.82
C PHE A 77 -0.59 -32.08 -14.31
N LEU A 78 -0.88 -30.84 -14.67
CA LEU A 78 -0.98 -30.41 -16.06
C LEU A 78 -0.18 -29.12 -16.16
N SER A 79 0.86 -29.17 -16.98
CA SER A 79 1.76 -28.05 -17.24
C SER A 79 0.96 -26.78 -17.57
N SER A 80 1.38 -25.67 -16.96
CA SER A 80 0.76 -24.34 -17.10
C SER A 80 0.67 -23.82 -18.53
N LYS A 81 1.25 -24.51 -19.52
CA LYS A 81 1.21 -24.16 -20.95
C LYS A 81 -0.02 -24.68 -21.71
N ARG A 82 -0.79 -25.67 -21.20
CA ARG A 82 -1.90 -26.30 -21.97
C ARG A 82 -3.32 -26.01 -21.49
N LYS A 83 -3.52 -25.34 -20.35
CA LYS A 83 -4.87 -25.02 -19.85
C LYS A 83 -5.54 -23.83 -20.55
N ASN A 84 -4.79 -23.04 -21.30
CA ASN A 84 -5.35 -21.87 -21.99
C ASN A 84 -5.97 -22.23 -23.36
N GLU A 85 -5.65 -23.34 -24.02
CA GLU A 85 -6.10 -23.56 -25.42
C GLU A 85 -7.57 -24.04 -25.61
N VAL A 86 -8.32 -24.36 -24.54
CA VAL A 86 -9.66 -24.98 -24.65
C VAL A 86 -10.82 -24.03 -24.31
N ILE A 87 -10.54 -22.78 -23.90
CA ILE A 87 -11.58 -21.82 -23.45
C ILE A 87 -11.94 -20.76 -24.53
N PHE A 88 -11.13 -20.61 -25.58
CA PHE A 88 -11.21 -19.52 -26.55
C PHE A 88 -12.28 -19.66 -27.68
N HIS A 89 -12.99 -20.78 -27.81
CA HIS A 89 -13.96 -20.97 -28.91
C HIS A 89 -15.40 -20.50 -28.59
N LYS A 90 -15.63 -19.85 -27.44
CA LYS A 90 -16.98 -19.48 -26.96
C LYS A 90 -17.22 -18.00 -26.63
N MET A 91 -16.24 -17.11 -26.75
CA MET A 91 -16.37 -15.70 -26.30
C MET A 91 -16.42 -14.65 -27.42
N ASP A 92 -16.45 -15.05 -28.70
CA ASP A 92 -16.52 -14.18 -29.88
C ASP A 92 -17.93 -13.57 -30.17
N LYS A 93 -18.78 -13.36 -29.15
CA LYS A 93 -20.18 -12.90 -29.31
C LYS A 93 -20.67 -11.75 -28.43
N THR A 94 -19.84 -11.07 -27.63
CA THR A 94 -20.32 -9.96 -26.78
C THR A 94 -19.34 -8.80 -26.66
N ASN A 95 -19.21 -8.03 -27.75
CA ASN A 95 -18.45 -6.78 -27.79
C ASN A 95 -19.43 -5.59 -27.94
N LYS A 96 -20.01 -5.11 -26.82
CA LYS A 96 -20.85 -3.89 -26.76
C LYS A 96 -20.91 -3.15 -25.41
N ASN A 97 -20.21 -3.59 -24.36
CA ASN A 97 -20.36 -3.03 -22.99
C ASN A 97 -19.23 -2.10 -22.51
N VAL A 98 -18.16 -1.87 -23.28
CA VAL A 98 -17.00 -1.07 -22.83
C VAL A 98 -17.15 0.46 -23.06
N GLN A 99 -18.18 0.92 -23.78
CA GLN A 99 -18.41 2.35 -24.02
C GLN A 99 -19.24 3.07 -22.94
N MET A 100 -19.86 2.37 -21.97
CA MET A 100 -20.73 3.02 -20.97
C MET A 100 -20.00 3.63 -19.75
N ILE A 101 -18.74 3.26 -19.48
CA ILE A 101 -18.04 3.72 -18.26
C ILE A 101 -17.51 5.16 -18.41
N LYS A 102 -17.16 5.59 -19.63
CA LYS A 102 -16.78 6.99 -19.92
C LYS A 102 -17.94 7.97 -19.73
N HIS A 103 -19.19 7.54 -19.91
CA HIS A 103 -20.35 8.41 -19.78
C HIS A 103 -20.73 8.64 -18.31
N ASN A 104 -20.60 7.62 -17.46
CA ASN A 104 -21.02 7.71 -16.05
C ASN A 104 -20.08 8.56 -15.17
N ILE A 105 -18.77 8.59 -15.45
CA ILE A 105 -17.78 9.42 -14.74
C ILE A 105 -17.96 10.92 -15.08
N ILE A 106 -18.37 11.24 -16.30
CA ILE A 106 -18.64 12.63 -16.75
C ILE A 106 -19.98 13.14 -16.19
N THR A 107 -20.99 12.27 -16.05
CA THR A 107 -22.30 12.66 -15.47
C THR A 107 -22.30 12.82 -13.95
N SER A 108 -21.41 12.14 -13.21
CA SER A 108 -21.30 12.34 -11.75
C SER A 108 -20.58 13.66 -11.39
N GLN A 109 -19.54 14.05 -12.14
CA GLN A 109 -18.85 15.33 -11.95
C GLN A 109 -19.65 16.55 -12.40
N ARG A 110 -20.58 16.40 -13.35
CA ARG A 110 -21.51 17.48 -13.75
C ARG A 110 -22.69 17.65 -12.78
N ARG A 111 -22.98 16.68 -11.90
CA ARG A 111 -24.08 16.74 -10.93
C ARG A 111 -23.68 17.34 -9.57
N GLU A 112 -22.39 17.46 -9.27
CA GLU A 112 -21.91 18.06 -8.01
C GLU A 112 -21.60 19.57 -8.10
N ASN A 113 -21.63 20.17 -9.30
CA ASN A 113 -21.30 21.59 -9.54
C ASN A 113 -22.51 22.47 -9.93
N GLY A 114 -23.72 22.09 -9.55
CA GLY A 114 -24.90 22.92 -9.81
C GLY A 114 -26.11 22.51 -8.99
N MET A 115 -26.27 23.12 -7.81
CA MET A 115 -27.55 23.58 -7.26
C MET A 115 -27.34 24.09 -5.83
N GLU A 116 -27.05 25.39 -5.73
CA GLU A 116 -27.49 26.21 -4.61
C GLU A 116 -28.96 26.58 -4.80
N GLN A 117 -29.67 26.74 -3.67
CA GLN A 117 -31.04 27.26 -3.52
C GLN A 117 -32.17 26.33 -3.99
N TYR A 118 -33.01 25.86 -3.05
CA TYR A 118 -34.35 26.42 -2.83
C TYR A 118 -35.08 25.65 -1.72
N THR A 119 -35.68 26.43 -0.84
CA THR A 119 -36.56 26.06 0.27
C THR A 119 -37.96 25.65 -0.19
N ALA A 120 -38.51 24.65 0.50
CA ALA A 120 -39.92 24.52 0.92
C ALA A 120 -41.06 24.26 -0.11
N ILE A 121 -41.70 23.09 0.10
CA ILE A 121 -43.15 22.85 0.28
C ILE A 121 -44.05 22.62 -0.97
N ASP A 122 -44.64 21.40 -0.95
CA ASP A 122 -45.96 20.91 -1.39
C ASP A 122 -46.47 20.95 -2.86
N GLY A 123 -46.40 19.75 -3.45
CA GLY A 123 -47.40 18.99 -4.20
C GLY A 123 -48.73 19.60 -4.67
N LYS A 124 -49.02 19.42 -5.98
CA LYS A 124 -50.07 18.51 -6.53
C LYS A 124 -50.32 18.72 -8.04
N THR A 125 -50.32 17.60 -8.79
CA THR A 125 -51.13 17.28 -10.02
C THR A 125 -50.97 18.15 -11.29
N LYS A 126 -51.12 17.70 -12.57
CA LYS A 126 -51.57 16.46 -13.25
C LYS A 126 -51.19 16.59 -14.76
N VAL A 127 -50.69 15.51 -15.36
CA VAL A 127 -51.07 14.87 -16.66
C VAL A 127 -51.40 15.73 -17.91
N ASN A 128 -50.69 15.52 -19.03
CA ASN A 128 -51.26 14.96 -20.29
C ASN A 128 -50.24 14.62 -21.40
N ASN A 129 -50.51 13.51 -22.09
CA ASN A 129 -49.79 12.88 -23.21
C ASN A 129 -50.07 13.58 -24.56
N ASN A 130 -49.19 13.41 -25.56
CA ASN A 130 -49.56 12.77 -26.83
C ASN A 130 -48.38 12.44 -27.76
N ASN A 131 -48.49 11.25 -28.38
CA ASN A 131 -47.64 10.59 -29.36
C ASN A 131 -47.70 11.23 -30.76
N ASN A 132 -46.70 10.98 -31.62
CA ASN A 132 -46.89 10.13 -32.82
C ASN A 132 -45.59 9.97 -33.65
N ASN A 133 -45.39 8.73 -34.11
CA ASN A 133 -44.38 8.23 -35.04
C ASN A 133 -44.70 8.61 -36.51
N ASP A 134 -43.71 8.51 -37.41
CA ASP A 134 -43.59 7.43 -38.43
C ASP A 134 -42.87 7.84 -39.74
N ASN A 135 -42.05 6.89 -40.22
CA ASN A 135 -41.72 6.54 -41.62
C ASN A 135 -40.93 7.54 -42.52
N SER A 136 -40.23 7.16 -43.60
CA SER A 136 -39.39 6.03 -44.05
C SER A 136 -39.03 6.32 -45.52
N ASN A 137 -37.88 5.80 -46.01
CA ASN A 137 -37.59 5.35 -47.39
C ASN A 137 -36.93 6.25 -48.47
N ASN A 138 -35.96 5.58 -49.13
CA ASN A 138 -35.53 5.61 -50.55
C ASN A 138 -34.67 6.79 -51.04
N ASN A 139 -33.71 6.68 -51.98
CA ASN A 139 -33.01 5.61 -52.73
C ASN A 139 -31.95 6.30 -53.63
N ASN A 140 -31.09 5.50 -54.30
CA ASN A 140 -30.35 5.74 -55.57
C ASN A 140 -28.84 6.08 -55.53
N ASP A 141 -28.04 5.04 -55.74
CA ASP A 141 -27.17 4.77 -56.91
C ASP A 141 -26.32 5.89 -57.56
N ASN A 142 -25.00 5.65 -57.63
CA ASN A 142 -24.32 5.50 -58.93
C ASN A 142 -22.88 4.96 -58.83
N SER A 143 -22.60 4.00 -59.71
CA SER A 143 -21.34 3.31 -59.97
C SER A 143 -20.36 4.13 -60.81
N ASN A 144 -19.04 3.93 -60.65
CA ASN A 144 -18.17 3.68 -61.81
C ASN A 144 -16.77 3.11 -61.47
N ASN A 145 -16.35 2.22 -62.37
CA ASN A 145 -15.16 1.36 -62.38
C ASN A 145 -13.80 2.09 -62.42
N ASN A 146 -12.77 1.45 -61.85
CA ASN A 146 -11.54 1.19 -62.60
C ASN A 146 -10.70 0.04 -62.00
N LYS A 147 -10.39 -0.94 -62.86
CA LYS A 147 -9.45 -2.05 -62.65
C LYS A 147 -8.01 -1.55 -62.82
N ASN A 148 -7.06 -2.03 -62.01
CA ASN A 148 -5.81 -2.65 -62.49
C ASN A 148 -4.94 -3.18 -61.35
N ASN A 149 -4.55 -4.45 -61.51
CA ASN A 149 -3.26 -5.07 -61.22
C ASN A 149 -2.58 -4.82 -59.86
N ASN A 150 -2.46 -5.88 -59.05
CA ASN A 150 -1.17 -6.57 -58.87
C ASN A 150 -1.32 -7.80 -57.97
N ASN A 151 -1.06 -8.96 -58.55
CA ASN A 151 -0.68 -10.17 -57.84
C ASN A 151 0.72 -9.93 -57.24
N ASP A 152 0.85 -9.90 -55.92
CA ASP A 152 2.07 -10.17 -55.14
C ASP A 152 1.87 -9.81 -53.64
N MET A 153 0.93 -10.46 -52.94
CA MET A 153 0.76 -10.21 -51.48
C MET A 153 0.33 -11.43 -50.64
N LYS A 154 0.45 -12.66 -51.14
CA LYS A 154 -0.01 -13.87 -50.39
C LYS A 154 1.07 -14.62 -49.61
N ALA A 155 2.31 -14.11 -49.51
CA ALA A 155 3.39 -14.80 -48.79
C ALA A 155 3.93 -14.09 -47.52
N ASN A 156 3.50 -12.86 -47.20
CA ASN A 156 4.02 -12.09 -46.05
C ASN A 156 3.07 -11.95 -44.86
N ILE A 157 1.87 -12.55 -44.89
CA ILE A 157 0.88 -12.40 -43.81
C ILE A 157 1.11 -13.37 -42.63
N HIS A 158 1.88 -14.45 -42.83
CA HIS A 158 2.14 -15.43 -41.78
C HIS A 158 3.25 -15.04 -40.79
N HIS A 159 4.13 -14.08 -41.14
CA HIS A 159 5.27 -13.74 -40.27
C HIS A 159 4.99 -12.62 -39.24
N ASP A 160 3.90 -11.85 -39.41
CA ASP A 160 3.51 -10.80 -38.46
C ASP A 160 2.58 -11.30 -37.34
N MET A 161 1.87 -12.41 -37.55
CA MET A 161 0.96 -13.00 -36.54
C MET A 161 1.70 -13.48 -35.27
N ASP A 162 2.93 -14.00 -35.41
CA ASP A 162 3.73 -14.46 -34.27
C ASP A 162 4.32 -13.30 -33.45
N LYS A 163 4.59 -12.15 -34.08
CA LYS A 163 4.97 -10.92 -33.36
C LYS A 163 3.80 -10.29 -32.62
N VAL A 164 2.58 -10.42 -33.15
CA VAL A 164 1.36 -9.91 -32.49
C VAL A 164 0.96 -10.79 -31.30
N LYS A 165 1.10 -12.12 -31.40
CA LYS A 165 0.84 -13.04 -30.27
C LYS A 165 1.76 -12.79 -29.07
N ASN A 166 3.02 -12.44 -29.31
CA ASN A 166 3.97 -12.15 -28.23
C ASN A 166 3.75 -10.80 -27.54
N ASN A 167 2.87 -9.93 -28.06
CA ASN A 167 2.56 -8.62 -27.47
C ASN A 167 1.20 -8.54 -26.75
N MET A 168 0.35 -9.57 -26.86
CA MET A 168 -0.91 -9.62 -26.10
C MET A 168 -0.63 -10.10 -24.67
N ILE A 169 -0.48 -9.16 -23.72
CA ILE A 169 -0.82 -9.50 -22.32
C ILE A 169 -2.16 -10.20 -22.36
N ASP A 170 -2.24 -11.33 -21.69
CA ASP A 170 -3.40 -12.22 -21.73
C ASP A 170 -4.62 -11.39 -21.32
N LEU A 171 -5.35 -10.85 -22.30
CA LEU A 171 -6.49 -9.96 -22.07
C LEU A 171 -7.59 -10.74 -21.35
N GLU A 172 -7.57 -12.08 -21.46
CA GLU A 172 -8.37 -12.96 -20.62
C GLU A 172 -8.03 -12.82 -19.14
N LEU A 173 -6.76 -12.64 -18.77
CA LEU A 173 -6.40 -12.35 -17.37
C LEU A 173 -6.94 -10.99 -16.93
N SER A 174 -7.02 -10.01 -17.83
CA SER A 174 -7.63 -8.72 -17.48
C SER A 174 -9.13 -8.88 -17.16
N GLU A 175 -9.88 -9.71 -17.90
CA GLU A 175 -11.27 -10.05 -17.58
C GLU A 175 -11.39 -10.91 -16.32
N LEU A 176 -10.46 -11.86 -16.11
CA LEU A 176 -10.40 -12.72 -14.92
C LEU A 176 -10.09 -11.94 -13.63
N TRP A 177 -9.25 -10.91 -13.74
CA TRP A 177 -8.86 -10.05 -12.62
C TRP A 177 -9.84 -8.90 -12.41
N THR A 178 -10.53 -8.47 -13.47
CA THR A 178 -11.58 -7.48 -13.37
C THR A 178 -12.76 -8.07 -12.61
N LYS A 179 -12.78 -7.76 -11.32
CA LYS A 179 -13.91 -8.01 -10.43
C LYS A 179 -14.62 -6.69 -10.20
N LYS A 180 -15.84 -6.74 -9.67
CA LYS A 180 -16.58 -5.52 -9.28
C LYS A 180 -15.72 -4.54 -8.47
N SER A 181 -14.77 -5.05 -7.68
CA SER A 181 -13.87 -4.30 -6.79
C SER A 181 -12.52 -3.85 -7.38
N LEU A 182 -12.07 -4.38 -8.52
CA LEU A 182 -10.83 -3.98 -9.20
C LEU A 182 -11.05 -3.92 -10.70
N ILE A 183 -10.68 -2.81 -11.34
CA ILE A 183 -10.65 -2.68 -12.80
C ILE A 183 -9.20 -2.78 -13.24
N VAL A 184 -8.90 -3.61 -14.24
CA VAL A 184 -7.54 -3.77 -14.76
C VAL A 184 -7.52 -3.39 -16.24
N ASN A 185 -6.69 -2.41 -16.59
CA ASN A 185 -6.46 -1.99 -17.97
C ASN A 185 -4.97 -2.18 -18.32
N PHE A 186 -4.68 -2.56 -19.55
CA PHE A 186 -3.31 -2.59 -20.05
C PHE A 186 -3.21 -1.81 -21.35
N GLN A 187 -2.31 -0.82 -21.37
CA GLN A 187 -2.10 0.03 -22.52
C GLN A 187 -0.66 0.55 -22.52
N ASN A 188 -0.02 0.60 -23.70
CA ASN A 188 1.29 1.23 -23.90
C ASN A 188 2.35 0.78 -22.85
N ASN A 189 2.44 -0.54 -22.62
CA ASN A 189 3.35 -1.16 -21.66
C ASN A 189 3.05 -0.85 -20.18
N ILE A 190 1.91 -0.23 -19.87
CA ILE A 190 1.48 0.11 -18.51
C ILE A 190 0.26 -0.72 -18.13
N CYS A 191 0.35 -1.43 -16.99
CA CYS A 191 -0.81 -2.07 -16.36
C CYS A 191 -1.38 -1.12 -15.31
N GLU A 192 -2.61 -0.69 -15.51
CA GLU A 192 -3.37 0.14 -14.58
C GLU A 192 -4.35 -0.72 -13.79
N ILE A 193 -4.23 -0.70 -12.47
CA ILE A 193 -5.14 -1.33 -11.53
C ILE A 193 -5.90 -0.23 -10.79
N ILE A 194 -7.23 -0.23 -10.91
CA ILE A 194 -8.09 0.77 -10.30
C ILE A 194 -8.91 0.12 -9.18
N LEU A 195 -8.71 0.60 -7.95
CA LEU A 195 -9.54 0.24 -6.80
C LEU A 195 -10.96 0.77 -7.02
N ASN A 196 -11.92 -0.14 -7.12
CA ASN A 196 -13.29 0.17 -7.55
C ASN A 196 -14.33 -0.32 -6.54
N ARG A 197 -14.18 0.12 -5.29
CA ARG A 197 -15.15 -0.13 -4.23
C ARG A 197 -15.46 1.18 -3.46
N PRO A 198 -15.82 2.27 -4.19
CA PRO A 198 -15.91 3.61 -3.64
C PRO A 198 -16.92 3.72 -2.50
N GLU A 199 -17.99 2.92 -2.53
CA GLU A 199 -19.05 2.86 -1.51
C GLU A 199 -18.57 2.31 -0.15
N LYS A 200 -17.39 1.68 -0.13
CA LYS A 200 -16.69 1.23 1.07
C LYS A 200 -15.34 1.93 1.23
N LEU A 201 -15.17 3.09 0.60
CA LEU A 201 -13.91 3.85 0.61
C LEU A 201 -12.70 3.00 0.19
N ASN A 202 -12.91 2.08 -0.76
CA ASN A 202 -11.93 1.10 -1.21
C ASN A 202 -11.28 0.29 -0.08
N ALA A 203 -12.07 -0.07 0.94
CA ALA A 203 -11.65 -1.08 1.90
C ALA A 203 -11.22 -2.36 1.17
N ILE A 204 -10.03 -2.88 1.49
CA ILE A 204 -9.42 -4.01 0.80
C ILE A 204 -10.04 -5.29 1.35
N ASN A 205 -10.78 -6.03 0.52
CA ASN A 205 -11.28 -7.34 0.90
C ASN A 205 -10.33 -8.46 0.42
N LYS A 206 -10.68 -9.70 0.78
CA LYS A 206 -9.96 -10.91 0.37
C LYS A 206 -9.78 -11.03 -1.15
N ASP A 207 -10.82 -10.73 -1.92
CA ASP A 207 -10.75 -10.82 -3.39
C ASP A 207 -9.75 -9.83 -3.99
N MET A 208 -9.75 -8.60 -3.49
CA MET A 208 -8.84 -7.54 -3.94
C MET A 208 -7.39 -7.90 -3.66
N ILE A 209 -7.05 -8.30 -2.43
CA ILE A 209 -5.65 -8.58 -2.09
C ILE A 209 -5.10 -9.80 -2.82
N ASN A 210 -5.92 -10.85 -3.00
CA ASN A 210 -5.54 -12.02 -3.77
C ASN A 210 -5.30 -11.67 -5.25
N ALA A 211 -6.19 -10.86 -5.84
CA ALA A 211 -6.04 -10.40 -7.22
C ALA A 211 -4.79 -9.52 -7.37
N LEU A 212 -4.59 -8.54 -6.49
CA LEU A 212 -3.40 -7.68 -6.47
C LEU A 212 -2.10 -8.50 -6.41
N LEU A 213 -2.01 -9.48 -5.51
CA LEU A 213 -0.84 -10.35 -5.41
C LEU A 213 -0.61 -11.16 -6.69
N ASN A 214 -1.67 -11.75 -7.25
CA ASN A 214 -1.57 -12.52 -8.48
C ASN A 214 -1.15 -11.68 -9.68
N ILE A 215 -1.71 -10.46 -9.82
CA ILE A 215 -1.35 -9.52 -10.88
C ILE A 215 0.12 -9.16 -10.78
N ILE A 216 0.56 -8.70 -9.61
CA ILE A 216 1.93 -8.24 -9.40
C ILE A 216 2.94 -9.37 -9.66
N LYS A 217 2.67 -10.58 -9.15
CA LYS A 217 3.53 -11.75 -9.42
C LYS A 217 3.62 -12.08 -10.92
N SER A 218 2.50 -11.97 -11.64
CA SER A 218 2.45 -12.28 -13.07
C SER A 218 3.20 -11.26 -13.91
N LEU A 219 3.17 -9.98 -13.51
CA LEU A 219 3.73 -8.88 -14.30
C LEU A 219 5.20 -8.58 -14.00
N ASP A 220 5.76 -8.99 -12.85
CA ASP A 220 7.13 -8.60 -12.47
C ASP A 220 8.18 -9.11 -13.47
N ASN A 221 7.97 -10.29 -14.06
CA ASN A 221 8.85 -10.87 -15.08
C ASN A 221 8.28 -10.75 -16.51
N ASP A 222 7.15 -10.06 -16.71
CA ASP A 222 6.56 -9.87 -18.04
C ASP A 222 7.26 -8.72 -18.79
N GLU A 223 7.92 -9.04 -19.91
CA GLU A 223 8.65 -8.07 -20.72
C GLU A 223 7.73 -7.03 -21.38
N ARG A 224 6.44 -7.33 -21.54
CA ARG A 224 5.47 -6.42 -22.15
C ARG A 224 5.07 -5.30 -21.21
N CYS A 225 5.08 -5.55 -19.90
CA CYS A 225 4.72 -4.59 -18.87
C CYS A 225 5.97 -3.88 -18.35
N PHE A 226 6.07 -2.57 -18.53
CA PHE A 226 7.16 -1.75 -17.98
C PHE A 226 6.83 -1.13 -16.62
N MET A 227 5.54 -1.02 -16.30
CA MET A 227 5.07 -0.33 -15.10
C MET A 227 3.68 -0.80 -14.69
N VAL A 228 3.48 -0.95 -13.38
CA VAL A 228 2.16 -1.15 -12.77
C VAL A 228 1.77 0.15 -12.06
N ILE A 229 0.54 0.59 -12.25
CA ILE A 229 -0.04 1.75 -11.59
C ILE A 229 -1.23 1.30 -10.77
N ILE A 230 -1.29 1.69 -9.50
CA ILE A 230 -2.47 1.51 -8.65
C ILE A 230 -3.07 2.88 -8.35
N ARG A 231 -4.35 3.05 -8.69
CA ARG A 231 -5.11 4.26 -8.36
C ARG A 231 -6.54 3.91 -7.95
N SER A 232 -7.34 4.92 -7.65
CA SER A 232 -8.70 4.77 -7.13
C SER A 232 -9.74 5.36 -8.08
N THR A 233 -10.94 4.79 -8.11
CA THR A 233 -12.12 5.45 -8.71
C THR A 233 -12.70 6.56 -7.83
N ASN A 234 -12.34 6.59 -6.55
CA ASN A 234 -12.74 7.61 -5.58
C ASN A 234 -11.67 8.72 -5.51
N SER A 235 -12.06 9.96 -5.80
CA SER A 235 -11.18 11.15 -5.81
C SER A 235 -10.77 11.66 -4.43
N ASN A 236 -11.42 11.18 -3.36
CA ASN A 236 -11.22 11.58 -1.97
C ASN A 236 -10.63 10.46 -1.10
N CYS A 237 -10.46 9.27 -1.66
CA CYS A 237 -9.89 8.14 -0.94
C CYS A 237 -9.19 7.19 -1.91
N PHE A 238 -7.89 6.97 -1.68
CA PHE A 238 -7.18 5.87 -2.30
C PHE A 238 -7.70 4.55 -1.73
N SER A 239 -7.54 4.35 -0.42
CA SER A 239 -8.09 3.21 0.33
C SER A 239 -8.13 3.52 1.83
N SER A 240 -9.24 3.14 2.47
CA SER A 240 -9.45 3.31 3.91
C SER A 240 -8.85 2.20 4.77
N GLY A 241 -8.14 1.22 4.20
CA GLY A 241 -7.55 0.10 4.92
C GLY A 241 -8.12 -1.27 4.55
N SER A 242 -7.73 -2.30 5.30
CA SER A 242 -8.31 -3.65 5.19
C SER A 242 -9.77 -3.66 5.66
N ASP A 243 -10.57 -4.58 5.13
CA ASP A 243 -11.96 -4.76 5.56
C ASP A 243 -12.03 -5.45 6.94
N VAL A 244 -11.66 -4.72 7.99
CA VAL A 244 -11.48 -5.25 9.35
C VAL A 244 -12.74 -5.85 9.96
N LYS A 245 -13.93 -5.43 9.51
CA LYS A 245 -15.20 -6.06 9.91
C LYS A 245 -15.23 -7.52 9.50
N TYR A 246 -14.91 -7.79 8.23
CA TYR A 246 -14.83 -9.15 7.71
C TYR A 246 -13.73 -9.94 8.43
N VAL A 247 -12.57 -9.33 8.71
CA VAL A 247 -11.46 -9.98 9.40
C VAL A 247 -11.87 -10.45 10.80
N VAL A 248 -12.53 -9.60 11.58
CA VAL A 248 -12.96 -9.92 12.95
C VAL A 248 -14.11 -10.92 12.95
N GLU A 249 -15.10 -10.76 12.07
CA GLU A 249 -16.26 -11.66 11.97
C GLU A 249 -15.88 -13.05 11.44
N ASN A 250 -14.81 -13.15 10.64
CA ASN A 250 -14.36 -14.39 9.99
C ASN A 250 -12.87 -14.64 10.26
N LYS A 251 -12.50 -14.79 11.55
CA LYS A 251 -11.10 -14.79 12.02
C LYS A 251 -10.15 -15.66 11.18
N GLU A 252 -10.53 -16.88 10.84
CA GLU A 252 -9.68 -17.77 10.01
C GLU A 252 -9.40 -17.19 8.61
N GLN A 253 -10.45 -16.73 7.91
CA GLN A 253 -10.32 -16.10 6.60
C GLN A 253 -9.67 -14.71 6.70
N GLY A 254 -9.86 -14.02 7.82
CA GLY A 254 -9.24 -12.75 8.17
C GLY A 254 -7.73 -12.87 8.31
N ILE A 255 -7.24 -13.91 8.99
CA ILE A 255 -5.81 -14.24 9.06
C ILE A 255 -5.24 -14.52 7.68
N GLN A 256 -5.95 -15.28 6.85
CA GLN A 256 -5.48 -15.52 5.48
C GLN A 256 -5.46 -14.22 4.66
N HIS A 257 -6.43 -13.32 4.83
CA HIS A 257 -6.43 -12.01 4.17
C HIS A 257 -5.19 -11.18 4.57
N LEU A 258 -4.90 -11.06 5.88
CA LEU A 258 -3.77 -10.28 6.37
C LEU A 258 -2.43 -10.93 6.02
N LYS A 259 -2.35 -12.26 6.03
CA LYS A 259 -1.19 -13.00 5.49
C LYS A 259 -0.89 -12.60 4.05
N GLN A 260 -1.90 -12.63 3.17
CA GLN A 260 -1.73 -12.26 1.76
C GLN A 260 -1.30 -10.80 1.60
N LEU A 261 -1.78 -9.90 2.48
CA LEU A 261 -1.33 -8.51 2.52
C LEU A 261 0.16 -8.41 2.89
N TYR A 262 0.64 -9.11 3.92
CA TYR A 262 2.06 -9.09 4.29
C TYR A 262 2.97 -9.72 3.24
N LEU A 263 2.52 -10.81 2.59
CA LEU A 263 3.22 -11.40 1.45
C LEU A 263 3.29 -10.41 0.27
N TYR A 264 2.20 -9.73 -0.03
CA TYR A 264 2.16 -8.66 -1.05
C TYR A 264 3.14 -7.55 -0.72
N ILE A 265 3.16 -7.05 0.52
CA ILE A 265 4.06 -5.98 0.97
C ILE A 265 5.52 -6.39 0.76
N ASN A 266 5.89 -7.60 1.21
CA ASN A 266 7.24 -8.12 1.03
C ASN A 266 7.62 -8.15 -0.45
N TYR A 267 6.72 -8.65 -1.31
CA TYR A 267 6.94 -8.72 -2.75
C TYR A 267 7.16 -7.34 -3.39
N ILE A 268 6.25 -6.39 -3.16
CA ILE A 268 6.36 -5.05 -3.78
C ILE A 268 7.59 -4.28 -3.30
N SER A 269 8.11 -4.60 -2.10
CA SER A 269 9.34 -3.98 -1.58
C SER A 269 10.61 -4.43 -2.31
N GLN A 270 10.54 -5.55 -3.03
CA GLN A 270 11.66 -6.18 -3.76
C GLN A 270 11.43 -6.27 -5.28
N MET A 271 10.22 -5.93 -5.74
CA MET A 271 9.77 -5.99 -7.14
C MET A 271 10.71 -5.24 -8.09
N LYS A 272 11.00 -5.85 -9.25
CA LYS A 272 11.91 -5.26 -10.26
C LYS A 272 11.20 -4.22 -11.11
N LYS A 273 9.94 -4.46 -11.48
CA LYS A 273 9.12 -3.54 -12.25
C LYS A 273 8.76 -2.31 -11.43
N ASN A 274 8.52 -1.20 -12.12
CA ASN A 274 8.09 0.03 -11.45
C ASN A 274 6.64 -0.12 -10.99
N LEU A 275 6.43 -0.12 -9.68
CA LEU A 275 5.10 0.09 -9.10
C LEU A 275 4.94 1.57 -8.74
N LEU A 276 3.88 2.20 -9.22
CA LEU A 276 3.48 3.55 -8.86
C LEU A 276 2.09 3.56 -8.24
N CYS A 277 1.94 4.22 -7.09
CA CYS A 277 0.64 4.43 -6.46
C CYS A 277 0.26 5.91 -6.47
N ILE A 278 -1.00 6.21 -6.80
CA ILE A 278 -1.54 7.57 -6.79
C ILE A 278 -2.40 7.75 -5.53
N TRP A 279 -1.91 8.51 -4.56
CA TRP A 279 -2.64 8.84 -3.34
C TRP A 279 -3.45 10.12 -3.54
N ASN A 280 -4.70 9.95 -3.97
CA ASN A 280 -5.68 11.01 -4.21
C ASN A 280 -6.72 11.05 -3.08
N GLY A 281 -6.30 11.40 -1.86
CA GLY A 281 -7.19 11.40 -0.70
C GLY A 281 -6.68 10.58 0.48
N TYR A 282 -7.61 10.06 1.28
CA TYR A 282 -7.29 9.16 2.38
C TYR A 282 -6.56 7.89 1.91
N VAL A 283 -5.42 7.62 2.54
CA VAL A 283 -4.65 6.38 2.43
C VAL A 283 -4.29 5.92 3.84
N MET A 284 -4.92 4.84 4.29
CA MET A 284 -4.85 4.41 5.70
C MET A 284 -4.69 2.90 5.84
N GLY A 285 -4.05 2.45 6.93
CA GLY A 285 -3.94 1.04 7.32
C GLY A 285 -3.51 0.12 6.17
N GLY A 286 -4.28 -0.93 5.89
CA GLY A 286 -4.03 -1.83 4.74
C GLY A 286 -3.92 -1.12 3.37
N GLY A 287 -4.51 0.06 3.18
CA GLY A 287 -4.34 0.91 2.00
C GLY A 287 -2.92 1.44 1.86
N LEU A 288 -2.27 1.76 2.99
CA LEU A 288 -0.83 1.97 3.04
C LEU A 288 -0.08 0.66 2.77
N GLY A 289 -0.53 -0.46 3.34
CA GLY A 289 0.05 -1.77 3.05
C GLY A 289 0.19 -2.05 1.55
N ILE A 290 -0.82 -1.80 0.74
CA ILE A 290 -0.74 -2.09 -0.71
C ILE A 290 0.10 -1.09 -1.52
N SER A 291 0.57 0.01 -0.92
CA SER A 291 1.12 1.15 -1.69
C SER A 291 2.38 1.80 -1.13
N ILE A 292 2.65 1.71 0.17
CA ILE A 292 3.67 2.52 0.86
C ILE A 292 5.11 2.15 0.45
N TYR A 293 5.34 0.87 0.12
CA TYR A 293 6.62 0.35 -0.38
C TYR A 293 6.74 0.38 -1.90
N SER A 294 5.75 0.94 -2.61
CA SER A 294 5.88 1.18 -4.05
C SER A 294 7.05 2.12 -4.33
N LYS A 295 7.75 1.86 -5.45
CA LYS A 295 8.91 2.62 -5.88
C LYS A 295 8.57 4.10 -6.11
N TYR A 296 7.38 4.37 -6.65
CA TYR A 296 6.89 5.73 -6.86
C TYR A 296 5.56 5.94 -6.15
N LYS A 297 5.45 7.05 -5.42
CA LYS A 297 4.20 7.52 -4.84
C LYS A 297 3.96 8.94 -5.33
N VAL A 298 2.79 9.14 -5.91
CA VAL A 298 2.35 10.43 -6.43
C VAL A 298 1.17 10.88 -5.60
N ILE A 299 1.18 12.12 -5.14
CA ILE A 299 0.14 12.67 -4.27
C ILE A 299 -0.52 13.90 -4.90
N ASN A 300 -1.65 14.32 -4.35
CA ASN A 300 -2.24 15.63 -4.62
C ASN A 300 -2.54 16.36 -3.30
N LYS A 301 -3.11 17.56 -3.37
CA LYS A 301 -3.50 18.36 -2.20
C LYS A 301 -4.44 17.69 -1.19
N ASN A 302 -5.11 16.60 -1.58
CA ASN A 302 -6.07 15.90 -0.73
C ASN A 302 -5.45 14.68 -0.02
N ALA A 303 -4.16 14.37 -0.26
CA ALA A 303 -3.54 13.19 0.30
C ALA A 303 -3.48 13.25 1.83
N ILE A 304 -4.07 12.26 2.50
CA ILE A 304 -4.07 12.13 3.95
C ILE A 304 -3.61 10.73 4.35
N PHE A 305 -2.46 10.67 5.01
CA PHE A 305 -1.83 9.46 5.54
C PHE A 305 -2.21 9.26 7.01
N ALA A 306 -2.61 8.05 7.42
CA ALA A 306 -2.75 7.71 8.84
C ALA A 306 -2.73 6.20 9.12
N MET A 307 -2.35 5.86 10.35
CA MET A 307 -2.49 4.52 10.94
C MET A 307 -3.48 4.58 12.12
N PRO A 308 -4.79 4.39 11.87
CA PRO A 308 -5.85 4.50 12.88
C PRO A 308 -6.05 3.27 13.77
N GLU A 309 -5.18 2.26 13.70
CA GLU A 309 -5.36 0.94 14.29
C GLU A 309 -5.55 0.97 15.81
N ASN A 310 -4.85 1.86 16.53
CA ASN A 310 -5.01 2.03 17.97
C ASN A 310 -6.42 2.48 18.39
N LYS A 311 -7.18 3.12 17.50
CA LYS A 311 -8.57 3.55 17.74
C LYS A 311 -9.57 2.39 17.70
N ILE A 312 -9.18 1.26 17.11
CA ILE A 312 -10.02 0.06 16.98
C ILE A 312 -9.44 -1.12 17.76
N GLY A 313 -8.51 -0.88 18.70
CA GLY A 313 -7.95 -1.92 19.56
C GLY A 313 -6.96 -2.85 18.85
N PHE A 314 -6.32 -2.36 17.78
CA PHE A 314 -5.27 -3.03 17.02
C PHE A 314 -4.00 -2.18 17.04
N PHE A 315 -2.92 -2.62 16.37
CA PHE A 315 -1.64 -1.91 16.34
C PHE A 315 -1.28 -1.49 14.91
N PRO A 316 -0.47 -0.43 14.70
CA PRO A 316 0.06 -0.09 13.39
C PRO A 316 0.94 -1.20 12.81
N ASP A 317 0.38 -1.97 11.88
CA ASP A 317 1.01 -3.15 11.26
C ASP A 317 1.66 -2.80 9.91
N ILE A 318 1.60 -3.69 8.91
CA ILE A 318 2.07 -3.50 7.53
C ILE A 318 3.54 -3.07 7.37
N GLY A 319 4.40 -3.35 8.35
CA GLY A 319 5.79 -2.94 8.37
C GLY A 319 6.02 -1.52 8.90
N CYS A 320 5.04 -0.92 9.58
CA CYS A 320 5.11 0.45 10.11
C CYS A 320 6.34 0.69 10.99
N CYS A 321 6.82 -0.29 11.76
CA CYS A 321 8.05 -0.14 12.54
C CYS A 321 9.25 0.21 11.64
N TYR A 322 9.42 -0.54 10.54
CA TYR A 322 10.45 -0.27 9.55
C TYR A 322 10.24 1.07 8.85
N PHE A 323 9.00 1.34 8.41
CA PHE A 323 8.67 2.53 7.64
C PHE A 323 8.83 3.82 8.45
N PHE A 324 8.28 3.86 9.67
CA PHE A 324 8.37 5.04 10.52
C PHE A 324 9.79 5.35 10.96
N ARG A 325 10.61 4.34 11.28
CA ARG A 325 12.05 4.56 11.50
C ARG A 325 12.67 5.26 10.30
N LYS A 326 12.42 4.74 9.09
CA LYS A 326 13.07 5.21 7.86
C LYS A 326 12.76 6.66 7.53
N TYR A 327 11.50 7.09 7.72
CA TYR A 327 11.06 8.43 7.29
C TYR A 327 10.92 9.44 8.43
N PHE A 328 10.49 9.02 9.61
CA PHE A 328 10.13 9.92 10.71
C PHE A 328 11.04 9.76 11.94
N GLY A 329 11.78 8.66 12.04
CA GLY A 329 12.63 8.33 13.18
C GLY A 329 11.83 7.85 14.41
N ARG A 330 12.54 7.67 15.52
CA ARG A 330 11.99 7.06 16.75
C ARG A 330 10.78 7.80 17.31
N ASN A 331 10.96 9.07 17.66
CA ASN A 331 10.00 9.80 18.48
C ASN A 331 8.72 10.12 17.72
N ILE A 332 8.84 10.60 16.47
CA ILE A 332 7.69 10.86 15.62
C ILE A 332 7.00 9.53 15.28
N GLY A 333 7.74 8.46 14.97
CA GLY A 333 7.14 7.14 14.73
C GLY A 333 6.29 6.63 15.91
N LEU A 334 6.81 6.73 17.14
CA LEU A 334 6.04 6.43 18.34
C LEU A 334 4.77 7.29 18.41
N HIS A 335 4.91 8.61 18.24
CA HIS A 335 3.79 9.55 18.29
C HIS A 335 2.70 9.24 17.26
N LEU A 336 3.07 8.95 16.01
CA LEU A 336 2.13 8.61 14.93
C LEU A 336 1.31 7.38 15.27
N GLY A 337 1.93 6.32 15.79
CA GLY A 337 1.19 5.13 16.19
C GLY A 337 0.32 5.40 17.41
N LEU A 338 0.83 6.05 18.47
CA LEU A 338 0.07 6.31 19.69
C LEU A 338 -1.19 7.16 19.48
N THR A 339 -1.11 8.17 18.60
CA THR A 339 -2.18 9.16 18.43
C THR A 339 -3.06 8.93 17.19
N SER A 340 -2.58 8.10 16.26
CA SER A 340 -3.16 7.99 14.91
C SER A 340 -3.25 9.33 14.18
N LEU A 341 -2.22 10.19 14.37
CA LEU A 341 -2.14 11.51 13.75
C LEU A 341 -2.25 11.37 12.22
N ARG A 342 -3.08 12.23 11.63
CA ARG A 342 -3.24 12.32 10.18
C ARG A 342 -2.20 13.29 9.62
N LEU A 343 -1.34 12.81 8.74
CA LEU A 343 -0.37 13.62 8.02
C LEU A 343 -0.93 14.03 6.66
N ASN A 344 -0.70 15.28 6.27
CA ASN A 344 -1.16 15.79 4.98
C ASN A 344 -0.05 15.71 3.91
N GLU A 345 -0.37 16.16 2.70
CA GLU A 345 0.54 16.15 1.56
C GLU A 345 1.86 16.90 1.83
N VAL A 346 1.80 17.98 2.64
CA VAL A 346 2.95 18.81 2.98
C VAL A 346 3.90 18.03 3.88
N ASP A 347 3.39 17.34 4.90
CA ASP A 347 4.20 16.46 5.75
C ASP A 347 4.86 15.34 4.92
N LEU A 348 4.10 14.70 4.03
CA LEU A 348 4.61 13.62 3.17
C LEU A 348 5.73 14.08 2.24
N ILE A 349 5.67 15.32 1.75
CA ILE A 349 6.76 15.95 0.97
C ILE A 349 7.94 16.30 1.87
N ASN A 350 7.70 16.96 3.02
CA ASN A 350 8.73 17.41 3.94
C ASN A 350 9.61 16.26 4.48
N PHE A 351 8.99 15.12 4.77
CA PHE A 351 9.68 13.91 5.24
C PHE A 351 10.15 13.00 4.10
N ASN A 352 10.06 13.44 2.83
CA ASN A 352 10.44 12.69 1.64
C ASN A 352 9.75 11.32 1.53
N VAL A 353 8.53 11.18 2.07
CA VAL A 353 7.70 9.99 1.82
C VAL A 353 7.25 9.97 0.36
N CYS A 354 6.90 11.15 -0.17
CA CYS A 354 6.47 11.34 -1.55
C CYS A 354 7.18 12.54 -2.18
N ASN A 355 7.78 12.34 -3.35
CA ASN A 355 8.55 13.38 -4.05
C ASN A 355 7.85 13.90 -5.31
N ASN A 356 6.69 13.32 -5.64
CA ASN A 356 5.94 13.65 -6.83
C ASN A 356 4.52 14.11 -6.50
N TYR A 357 4.10 15.18 -7.17
CA TYR A 357 2.83 15.85 -6.93
C TYR A 357 2.09 16.11 -8.25
N ILE A 358 0.77 15.89 -8.25
CA ILE A 358 -0.10 16.11 -9.41
C ILE A 358 -1.34 16.92 -9.03
N GLU A 359 -1.80 17.75 -9.96
CA GLU A 359 -3.07 18.48 -9.85
C GLU A 359 -4.23 17.70 -10.46
N ASN A 360 -3.99 16.98 -11.57
CA ASN A 360 -5.00 16.24 -12.30
C ASN A 360 -4.48 14.83 -12.65
N VAL A 361 -5.23 13.82 -12.23
CA VAL A 361 -4.90 12.40 -12.42
C VAL A 361 -4.96 12.01 -13.90
N ASP A 362 -5.98 12.45 -14.64
CA ASP A 362 -6.17 12.09 -16.05
C ASP A 362 -5.02 12.64 -16.91
N THR A 363 -4.69 13.93 -16.75
CA THR A 363 -3.53 14.53 -17.42
C THR A 363 -2.24 13.79 -17.06
N PHE A 364 -2.05 13.38 -15.81
CA PHE A 364 -0.88 12.58 -15.42
C PHE A 364 -0.84 11.22 -16.13
N MET A 365 -1.97 10.50 -16.17
CA MET A 365 -2.10 9.23 -16.86
C MET A 365 -1.87 9.35 -18.37
N ASP A 366 -2.38 10.41 -19.01
CA ASP A 366 -2.13 10.69 -20.43
C ASP A 366 -0.63 10.89 -20.70
N ASN A 367 0.06 11.64 -19.84
CA ASN A 367 1.50 11.83 -19.99
C ASN A 367 2.29 10.53 -19.81
N LEU A 368 1.88 9.64 -18.90
CA LEU A 368 2.49 8.33 -18.73
C LEU A 368 2.24 7.41 -19.94
N ASN A 369 0.99 7.33 -20.41
CA ASN A 369 0.63 6.52 -21.58
C ASN A 369 1.28 7.01 -22.87
N ASN A 370 1.70 8.28 -22.94
CA ASN A 370 2.41 8.85 -24.09
C ASN A 370 3.93 8.58 -24.08
N ILE A 371 4.47 7.93 -23.05
CA ILE A 371 5.89 7.52 -23.03
C ILE A 371 6.10 6.43 -24.08
N LYS A 372 6.74 6.80 -25.20
CA LYS A 372 7.21 5.83 -26.20
C LYS A 372 8.58 5.31 -25.79
N ALA A 373 8.66 4.06 -25.33
CA ALA A 373 9.91 3.43 -24.94
C ALA A 373 10.16 2.14 -25.73
N THR A 374 11.43 1.85 -26.05
CA THR A 374 11.80 0.64 -26.79
C THR A 374 12.04 -0.56 -25.88
N ASN A 375 12.40 -0.32 -24.62
CA ASN A 375 12.66 -1.33 -23.60
C ASN A 375 12.50 -0.74 -22.18
N GLN A 376 12.63 -1.58 -21.16
CA GLN A 376 12.50 -1.20 -19.76
C GLN A 376 13.46 -0.09 -19.33
N GLU A 377 14.72 -0.11 -19.80
CA GLU A 377 15.73 0.89 -19.39
C GLU A 377 15.40 2.27 -19.96
N ASP A 378 15.03 2.33 -21.24
CA ASP A 378 14.57 3.55 -21.91
C ASP A 378 13.29 4.09 -21.24
N PHE A 379 12.34 3.22 -20.90
CA PHE A 379 11.15 3.59 -20.15
C PHE A 379 11.51 4.21 -18.79
N ASN A 380 12.41 3.59 -18.03
CA ASN A 380 12.85 4.09 -16.73
C ASN A 380 13.49 5.48 -16.83
N LYS A 381 14.33 5.72 -17.84
CA LYS A 381 14.96 7.03 -18.10
C LYS A 381 13.90 8.09 -18.40
N LYS A 382 12.96 7.79 -19.30
CA LYS A 382 11.88 8.70 -19.70
C LYS A 382 10.91 8.99 -18.55
N LEU A 383 10.54 7.96 -17.77
CA LEU A 383 9.72 8.10 -16.57
C LEU A 383 10.40 9.01 -15.53
N ASN A 384 11.67 8.77 -15.22
CA ASN A 384 12.41 9.60 -14.26
C ASN A 384 12.51 11.05 -14.73
N ASN A 385 12.74 11.29 -16.03
CA ASN A 385 12.75 12.65 -16.59
C ASN A 385 11.38 13.32 -16.48
N LEU A 386 10.30 12.62 -16.80
CA LEU A 386 8.94 13.15 -16.67
C LEU A 386 8.62 13.52 -15.21
N LEU A 387 8.90 12.62 -14.27
CA LEU A 387 8.64 12.83 -12.85
C LEU A 387 9.48 13.97 -12.27
N THR A 388 10.76 14.07 -12.64
CA THR A 388 11.67 15.10 -12.12
C THR A 388 11.39 16.48 -12.73
N ASN A 389 11.06 16.55 -14.02
CA ASN A 389 10.91 17.83 -14.72
C ASN A 389 9.51 18.42 -14.59
N LYS A 390 8.47 17.58 -14.59
CA LYS A 390 7.06 18.02 -14.65
C LYS A 390 6.31 17.84 -13.33
N TYR A 391 6.63 16.80 -12.57
CA TYR A 391 5.86 16.39 -11.40
C TYR A 391 6.67 16.40 -10.11
N VAL A 392 7.81 17.09 -10.05
CA VAL A 392 8.57 17.24 -8.80
C VAL A 392 7.77 18.10 -7.83
N SER A 393 7.65 17.63 -6.59
CA SER A 393 7.06 18.41 -5.51
C SER A 393 7.92 19.63 -5.23
N LYS A 394 7.58 20.77 -5.84
CA LYS A 394 8.24 22.04 -5.54
C LYS A 394 7.62 22.60 -4.26
N MET A 395 8.44 22.71 -3.21
CA MET A 395 8.07 23.27 -1.91
C MET A 395 7.35 24.63 -2.02
N SER A 396 7.63 25.38 -3.08
CA SER A 396 7.12 26.73 -3.31
C SER A 396 5.70 26.80 -3.89
N TYR A 397 5.13 25.71 -4.42
CA TYR A 397 3.85 25.77 -5.14
C TYR A 397 2.64 25.25 -4.34
N ASN A 398 2.85 24.55 -3.21
CA ASN A 398 1.79 23.82 -2.51
C ASN A 398 1.44 24.41 -1.13
N LYS A 399 1.22 25.74 -1.05
CA LYS A 399 0.83 26.42 0.20
C LYS A 399 -0.67 26.36 0.55
N SER A 400 -1.44 25.42 -0.01
CA SER A 400 -2.86 25.32 0.40
C SER A 400 -3.01 24.90 1.86
N ASN A 401 -2.11 24.02 2.34
CA ASN A 401 -2.15 23.50 3.70
C ASN A 401 -0.87 23.84 4.46
N ASN A 402 -1.00 24.01 5.78
CA ASN A 402 0.15 24.03 6.68
C ASN A 402 0.53 22.59 7.05
N PRO A 403 1.82 22.29 7.33
CA PRO A 403 2.21 20.97 7.83
C PRO A 403 1.51 20.68 9.15
N VAL A 404 1.10 19.42 9.36
CA VAL A 404 0.56 18.97 10.65
C VAL A 404 1.70 18.81 11.66
N LEU A 405 2.86 18.32 11.20
CA LEU A 405 4.08 18.24 11.99
C LEU A 405 4.82 19.58 11.96
N THR A 406 4.31 20.55 12.71
CA THR A 406 4.97 21.85 12.89
C THR A 406 6.30 21.69 13.65
N ASP A 407 7.22 22.65 13.49
CA ASP A 407 8.49 22.64 14.22
C ASP A 407 8.26 22.62 15.75
N GLU A 408 7.22 23.30 16.24
CA GLU A 408 6.79 23.27 17.64
C GLU A 408 6.35 21.86 18.08
N LEU A 409 5.49 21.20 17.30
CA LEU A 409 5.03 19.85 17.61
C LEU A 409 6.20 18.85 17.61
N ILE A 410 7.10 18.94 16.64
CA ILE A 410 8.30 18.09 16.55
C ILE A 410 9.20 18.31 17.77
N ASN A 411 9.41 19.56 18.20
CA ASN A 411 10.20 19.87 19.39
C ASN A 411 9.57 19.27 20.65
N ASN A 412 8.26 19.43 20.84
CA ASN A 412 7.56 18.83 21.97
C ASN A 412 7.65 17.30 21.95
N ILE A 413 7.41 16.65 20.81
CA ILE A 413 7.60 15.20 20.65
C ILE A 413 9.02 14.80 21.06
N ASN A 414 10.04 15.50 20.59
CA ASN A 414 11.42 15.19 20.93
C ASN A 414 11.73 15.36 22.42
N THR A 415 11.23 16.42 23.06
CA THR A 415 11.43 16.68 24.50
C THR A 415 10.94 15.52 25.36
N TYR A 416 9.72 15.03 25.12
CA TYR A 416 9.11 14.03 26.00
C TYR A 416 9.46 12.58 25.62
N TYR A 417 9.60 12.28 24.33
CA TYR A 417 9.79 10.90 23.88
C TYR A 417 11.26 10.45 23.94
N SER A 418 12.23 11.35 23.82
CA SER A 418 13.66 10.98 23.72
C SER A 418 14.18 10.22 24.93
N SER A 419 13.66 10.54 26.12
CA SER A 419 14.05 9.87 27.37
C SER A 419 13.11 8.75 27.78
N ALA A 420 11.98 8.57 27.09
CA ALA A 420 10.93 7.62 27.47
C ALA A 420 11.23 6.21 26.97
N ASN A 421 11.34 5.23 27.89
CA ASN A 421 11.59 3.83 27.52
C ASN A 421 10.35 2.94 27.51
N THR A 422 9.27 3.37 28.17
CA THR A 422 7.95 2.72 28.13
C THR A 422 6.84 3.77 28.00
N LEU A 423 5.61 3.31 27.73
CA LEU A 423 4.46 4.22 27.71
C LEU A 423 4.21 4.85 29.09
N GLU A 424 4.43 4.11 30.18
CA GLU A 424 4.27 4.58 31.55
C GLU A 424 5.26 5.68 31.90
N ASP A 425 6.52 5.55 31.46
CA ASP A 425 7.53 6.59 31.63
C ASP A 425 7.15 7.86 30.85
N LEU A 426 6.68 7.72 29.60
CA LEU A 426 6.14 8.84 28.84
C LEU A 426 4.96 9.51 29.58
N ILE A 427 3.95 8.73 30.00
CA ILE A 427 2.79 9.25 30.72
C ILE A 427 3.21 9.95 32.02
N THR A 428 4.18 9.40 32.76
CA THR A 428 4.70 9.98 33.99
C THR A 428 5.34 11.34 33.73
N LYS A 429 6.10 11.48 32.64
CA LYS A 429 6.69 12.76 32.23
C LYS A 429 5.63 13.77 31.80
N LEU A 430 4.67 13.35 30.99
CA LEU A 430 3.57 14.21 30.54
C LEU A 430 2.71 14.71 31.71
N LYS A 431 2.50 13.89 32.74
CA LYS A 431 1.73 14.29 33.95
C LYS A 431 2.46 15.31 34.82
N LYS A 432 3.78 15.46 34.70
CA LYS A 432 4.57 16.44 35.48
C LYS A 432 4.40 17.87 34.94
N ASP A 433 4.13 18.01 33.64
CA ASP A 433 4.04 19.31 32.98
C ASP A 433 2.59 19.63 32.59
N ASN A 434 2.13 20.85 32.88
CA ASN A 434 0.74 21.26 32.67
C ASN A 434 0.51 22.03 31.35
N ASN A 435 1.40 21.87 30.36
CA ASN A 435 1.28 22.55 29.06
C ASN A 435 0.25 21.88 28.13
N ASP A 436 -0.18 22.60 27.10
CA ASP A 436 -1.26 22.16 26.21
C ASP A 436 -0.90 20.91 25.41
N PHE A 437 0.37 20.76 25.00
CA PHE A 437 0.85 19.54 24.35
C PHE A 437 0.68 18.32 25.25
N CYS A 438 1.10 18.41 26.52
CA CYS A 438 1.01 17.30 27.48
C CYS A 438 -0.44 16.90 27.73
N LYS A 439 -1.33 17.88 27.96
CA LYS A 439 -2.77 17.64 28.15
C LYS A 439 -3.39 16.97 26.93
N LYS A 440 -3.09 17.47 25.74
CA LYS A 440 -3.62 16.93 24.48
C LYS A 440 -3.13 15.51 24.24
N LEU A 441 -1.83 15.25 24.39
CA LEU A 441 -1.27 13.91 24.19
C LEU A 441 -1.81 12.90 25.20
N LEU A 442 -1.95 13.28 26.48
CA LEU A 442 -2.61 12.43 27.47
C LEU A 442 -4.07 12.14 27.08
N SER A 443 -4.81 13.15 26.65
CA SER A 443 -6.18 12.99 26.16
C SER A 443 -6.26 12.02 24.97
N ASP A 444 -5.35 12.17 24.00
CA ASP A 444 -5.29 11.30 22.81
C ASP A 444 -5.02 9.85 23.21
N ILE A 445 -4.03 9.60 24.08
CA ILE A 445 -3.70 8.26 24.59
C ILE A 445 -4.90 7.63 25.32
N TYR A 446 -5.55 8.36 26.23
CA TYR A 446 -6.70 7.83 26.99
C TYR A 446 -7.99 7.69 26.17
N SER A 447 -8.07 8.35 25.01
CA SER A 447 -9.19 8.17 24.07
C SER A 447 -9.03 6.94 23.17
N ASN A 448 -7.81 6.41 23.06
CA ASN A 448 -7.47 5.21 22.31
C ASN A 448 -7.47 3.96 23.21
N CYS A 449 -7.35 2.77 22.62
CA CYS A 449 -7.22 1.54 23.39
C CYS A 449 -5.87 1.54 24.13
N TYR A 450 -5.90 1.60 25.46
CA TYR A 450 -4.68 1.74 26.27
C TYR A 450 -3.71 0.56 26.05
N PHE A 451 -4.24 -0.67 26.03
CA PHE A 451 -3.47 -1.87 25.70
C PHE A 451 -2.75 -1.74 24.35
N SER A 452 -3.44 -1.23 23.32
CA SER A 452 -2.84 -1.06 21.98
C SER A 452 -1.76 0.03 21.97
N CYS A 453 -1.95 1.11 22.72
CA CYS A 453 -0.93 2.14 22.91
C CYS A 453 0.32 1.60 23.62
N MET A 454 0.13 0.85 24.72
CA MET A 454 1.22 0.23 25.47
C MET A 454 1.98 -0.77 24.59
N PHE A 455 1.23 -1.64 23.91
CA PHE A 455 1.76 -2.60 22.96
C PHE A 455 2.57 -1.92 21.85
N TRP A 456 2.01 -0.90 21.20
CA TRP A 456 2.70 -0.17 20.13
C TRP A 456 4.04 0.41 20.60
N PHE A 457 4.09 1.01 21.81
CA PHE A 457 5.32 1.58 22.34
C PHE A 457 6.42 0.52 22.45
N SER A 458 6.12 -0.61 23.11
CA SER A 458 7.08 -1.71 23.30
C SER A 458 7.43 -2.39 21.97
N TYR A 459 6.44 -2.67 21.13
CA TYR A 459 6.61 -3.35 19.83
C TYR A 459 7.44 -2.53 18.84
N TYR A 460 7.24 -1.21 18.80
CA TYR A 460 8.01 -0.32 17.94
C TYR A 460 9.48 -0.26 18.35
N LEU A 461 9.77 -0.19 19.66
CA LEU A 461 11.14 -0.23 20.16
C LEU A 461 11.80 -1.58 19.91
N TYR A 462 11.07 -2.68 20.13
CA TYR A 462 11.54 -4.02 19.87
C TYR A 462 11.96 -4.22 18.40
N ASN A 463 11.15 -3.73 17.47
CA ASN A 463 11.40 -3.85 16.03
C ASN A 463 12.26 -2.72 15.46
N TYR A 464 12.69 -1.75 16.26
CA TYR A 464 13.27 -0.50 15.73
C TYR A 464 14.45 -0.78 14.82
N GLU A 465 15.36 -1.71 15.16
CA GLU A 465 16.52 -2.02 14.31
C GLU A 465 16.33 -3.16 13.31
N LYS A 466 15.15 -3.80 13.26
CA LYS A 466 14.92 -4.98 12.42
C LYS A 466 14.72 -4.67 10.93
N SER A 467 14.94 -5.67 10.07
CA SER A 467 14.67 -5.57 8.63
C SER A 467 13.17 -5.57 8.33
N LEU A 468 12.75 -5.15 7.13
CA LEU A 468 11.34 -5.15 6.75
C LEU A 468 10.74 -6.56 6.82
N GLU A 469 11.47 -7.56 6.33
CA GLU A 469 11.03 -8.96 6.33
C GLU A 469 10.78 -9.48 7.76
N GLU A 470 11.69 -9.18 8.69
CA GLU A 470 11.53 -9.53 10.10
C GLU A 470 10.32 -8.84 10.73
N VAL A 471 10.13 -7.55 10.46
CA VAL A 471 8.97 -6.79 10.96
C VAL A 471 7.67 -7.37 10.39
N LEU A 472 7.57 -7.68 9.10
CA LEU A 472 6.36 -8.25 8.51
C LEU A 472 6.02 -9.64 9.08
N ASN A 473 7.04 -10.47 9.33
CA ASN A 473 6.84 -11.74 10.00
C ASN A 473 6.34 -11.55 11.44
N ASN A 474 6.89 -10.58 12.16
CA ASN A 474 6.43 -10.25 13.51
C ASN A 474 5.01 -9.68 13.48
N ASP A 475 4.67 -8.79 12.54
CA ASP A 475 3.33 -8.23 12.37
C ASP A 475 2.30 -9.35 12.17
N PHE A 476 2.64 -10.37 11.38
CA PHE A 476 1.77 -11.53 11.19
C PHE A 476 1.55 -12.36 12.46
N LYS A 477 2.61 -12.58 13.26
CA LYS A 477 2.49 -13.27 14.55
C LYS A 477 1.64 -12.48 15.55
N ILE A 478 1.90 -11.18 15.67
CA ILE A 478 1.14 -10.30 16.55
C ILE A 478 -0.31 -10.18 16.09
N THR A 479 -0.58 -10.17 14.79
CA THR A 479 -1.94 -10.18 14.26
C THR A 479 -2.74 -11.40 14.74
N GLN A 480 -2.12 -12.58 14.75
CA GLN A 480 -2.73 -13.79 15.32
C GLN A 480 -3.00 -13.62 16.81
N TYR A 481 -2.05 -13.04 17.55
CA TYR A 481 -2.23 -12.73 18.97
C TYR A 481 -3.43 -11.81 19.22
N PHE A 482 -3.54 -10.69 18.50
CA PHE A 482 -4.65 -9.75 18.64
C PHE A 482 -6.01 -10.34 18.23
N LEU A 483 -6.05 -11.27 17.26
CA LEU A 483 -7.30 -11.87 16.81
C LEU A 483 -7.82 -13.00 17.70
N PHE A 484 -6.92 -13.79 18.29
CA PHE A 484 -7.29 -15.00 19.04
C PHE A 484 -7.06 -14.92 20.55
N HIS A 485 -6.20 -14.02 21.04
CA HIS A 485 -5.83 -13.94 22.45
C HIS A 485 -6.22 -12.62 23.13
N LYS A 486 -6.68 -11.62 22.37
CA LYS A 486 -7.16 -10.34 22.91
C LYS A 486 -8.51 -9.96 22.33
N ASN A 487 -9.39 -9.41 23.17
CA ASN A 487 -10.73 -8.96 22.75
C ASN A 487 -10.75 -7.50 22.29
N SER A 488 -9.66 -6.75 22.47
CA SER A 488 -9.60 -5.31 22.15
C SER A 488 -9.94 -5.02 20.69
N PHE A 489 -9.38 -5.81 19.76
CA PHE A 489 -9.59 -5.59 18.34
C PHE A 489 -11.04 -5.84 17.92
N GLU A 490 -11.61 -6.97 18.38
CA GLU A 490 -13.00 -7.32 18.11
C GLU A 490 -13.98 -6.30 18.70
N ARG A 491 -13.73 -5.88 19.96
CA ARG A 491 -14.51 -4.85 20.64
C ARG A 491 -14.43 -3.51 19.91
N GLY A 492 -13.23 -3.05 19.56
CA GLY A 492 -13.02 -1.78 18.87
C GLY A 492 -13.68 -1.74 17.49
N VAL A 493 -13.52 -2.79 16.69
CA VAL A 493 -14.20 -2.90 15.38
C VAL A 493 -15.71 -2.91 15.55
N THR A 494 -16.23 -3.65 16.53
CA THR A 494 -17.67 -3.74 16.80
C THR A 494 -18.25 -2.39 17.22
N GLU A 495 -17.66 -1.72 18.21
CA GLU A 495 -18.19 -0.46 18.73
C GLU A 495 -17.99 0.70 17.74
N VAL A 496 -16.79 0.86 17.17
CA VAL A 496 -16.45 2.00 16.33
C VAL A 496 -17.00 1.88 14.90
N LEU A 497 -16.92 0.68 14.30
CA LEU A 497 -17.22 0.52 12.87
C LEU A 497 -18.57 -0.15 12.61
N VAL A 498 -18.96 -1.17 13.39
CA VAL A 498 -20.21 -1.91 13.20
C VAL A 498 -21.38 -1.12 13.80
N LYS A 499 -21.36 -0.89 15.12
CA LYS A 499 -22.39 -0.14 15.86
C LYS A 499 -22.30 1.37 15.61
N LYS A 500 -21.12 1.88 15.23
CA LYS A 500 -20.83 3.33 15.10
C LYS A 500 -21.20 4.09 16.37
N ASN A 501 -20.89 3.50 17.52
CA ASN A 501 -21.22 4.02 18.83
C ASN A 501 -20.39 5.26 19.13
N LYS A 502 -20.98 6.45 18.94
CA LYS A 502 -20.31 7.74 19.15
C LYS A 502 -19.94 7.99 20.62
N ASN A 503 -20.57 7.27 21.55
CA ASN A 503 -20.33 7.41 22.99
C ASN A 503 -19.41 6.30 23.52
N PHE A 504 -18.86 5.45 22.64
CA PHE A 504 -17.93 4.41 23.05
C PHE A 504 -16.69 5.04 23.68
N GLN A 505 -16.36 4.56 24.87
CA GLN A 505 -15.11 4.84 25.56
C GLN A 505 -14.47 3.51 25.94
N TRP A 506 -13.17 3.40 25.71
CA TRP A 506 -12.39 2.27 26.19
C TRP A 506 -12.46 2.21 27.72
N SER A 507 -12.67 1.01 28.27
CA SER A 507 -12.84 0.85 29.71
C SER A 507 -11.47 0.95 30.39
N LYS A 508 -11.36 1.74 31.45
CA LYS A 508 -10.11 1.81 32.21
C LYS A 508 -9.71 0.44 32.76
N ASP A 509 -10.61 -0.31 33.36
CA ASP A 509 -10.21 -1.47 34.18
C ASP A 509 -9.72 -2.68 33.38
N GLU A 510 -10.35 -3.02 32.24
CA GLU A 510 -9.92 -4.17 31.42
C GLU A 510 -8.67 -3.89 30.56
N GLU A 511 -8.40 -2.62 30.27
CA GLU A 511 -7.37 -2.24 29.29
C GLU A 511 -6.17 -1.53 29.91
N THR A 512 -6.28 -1.03 31.14
CA THR A 512 -5.17 -0.39 31.87
C THR A 512 -4.47 -1.35 32.82
N ASN A 513 -4.95 -2.58 32.98
CA ASN A 513 -4.31 -3.52 33.87
C ASN A 513 -3.02 -4.06 33.25
N ASN A 514 -1.89 -3.42 33.58
CA ASN A 514 -0.55 -3.80 33.12
C ASN A 514 -0.20 -5.26 33.46
N ALA A 515 -0.89 -5.88 34.41
CA ALA A 515 -0.72 -7.29 34.78
C ALA A 515 -0.95 -8.25 33.59
N ASP A 516 -1.73 -7.85 32.58
CA ASP A 516 -2.05 -8.68 31.41
C ASP A 516 -1.16 -8.39 30.18
N PHE A 517 -0.13 -7.53 30.34
CA PHE A 517 0.83 -7.25 29.28
C PHE A 517 1.92 -8.31 29.24
N GLU A 518 1.82 -9.20 28.27
CA GLU A 518 2.85 -10.19 27.95
C GLU A 518 4.01 -9.52 27.20
N ASP A 519 5.25 -9.92 27.50
CA ASP A 519 6.44 -9.38 26.84
C ASP A 519 6.41 -9.67 25.33
N ILE A 520 6.92 -8.75 24.52
CA ILE A 520 6.93 -8.89 23.06
C ILE A 520 7.69 -10.13 22.61
N ASP A 521 8.82 -10.46 23.27
CA ASP A 521 9.58 -11.66 22.96
C ASP A 521 8.78 -12.92 23.29
N ASP A 522 8.09 -12.96 24.42
CA ASP A 522 7.28 -14.11 24.83
C ASP A 522 6.14 -14.38 23.83
N ILE A 523 5.43 -13.33 23.42
CA ILE A 523 4.38 -13.44 22.38
C ILE A 523 5.00 -13.98 21.09
N LEU A 524 6.11 -13.41 20.61
CA LEU A 524 6.72 -13.78 19.33
C LEU A 524 7.37 -15.18 19.34
N MET A 525 7.79 -15.68 20.51
CA MET A 525 8.35 -17.00 20.72
C MET A 525 7.29 -18.09 20.93
N ASN A 526 6.01 -17.71 21.07
CA ASN A 526 4.92 -18.66 21.17
C ASN A 526 4.85 -19.57 19.92
N LYS A 527 5.12 -20.86 20.14
CA LYS A 527 5.20 -21.90 19.09
C LYS A 527 3.88 -22.16 18.37
N ASN A 528 2.75 -21.74 18.93
CA ASN A 528 1.44 -21.89 18.32
C ASN A 528 1.14 -20.78 17.29
N LEU A 529 1.94 -19.72 17.24
CA LEU A 529 1.80 -18.67 16.23
C LEU A 529 2.53 -19.07 14.94
N LEU A 530 1.83 -18.98 13.82
CA LEU A 530 2.39 -19.27 12.50
C LEU A 530 3.38 -18.18 12.09
N SER A 531 4.48 -18.59 11.45
CA SER A 531 5.44 -17.71 10.80
C SER A 531 5.22 -17.71 9.30
N ILE A 532 5.46 -16.57 8.64
CA ILE A 532 5.43 -16.42 7.18
C ILE A 532 6.82 -16.23 6.58
N LYS A 533 7.87 -16.38 7.39
CA LYS A 533 9.26 -16.13 6.97
C LYS A 533 9.69 -17.03 5.81
N GLU A 534 9.33 -18.31 5.84
CA GLU A 534 9.65 -19.28 4.77
C GLU A 534 8.88 -18.99 3.47
N GLU A 535 7.78 -18.27 3.53
CA GLU A 535 7.00 -17.90 2.34
C GLU A 535 7.58 -16.68 1.63
N PHE A 536 8.41 -15.89 2.30
CA PHE A 536 9.10 -14.77 1.67
C PHE A 536 10.19 -15.23 0.71
N THR A 537 10.97 -16.27 1.05
CA THR A 537 12.02 -16.82 0.19
C THR A 537 11.44 -17.46 -1.06
N ASN A 538 10.40 -18.28 -0.88
CA ASN A 538 9.71 -18.98 -1.98
C ASN A 538 9.00 -18.03 -2.96
N MET A 539 8.83 -16.75 -2.59
CA MET A 539 8.23 -15.74 -3.46
C MET A 539 9.25 -14.97 -4.30
N SER A 540 10.53 -15.01 -3.93
CA SER A 540 11.62 -14.36 -4.67
C SER A 540 12.23 -15.25 -5.76
N GLU A 541 12.07 -16.57 -5.62
CA GLU A 541 12.36 -17.60 -6.62
C GLU A 541 11.21 -17.71 -7.63
#